data_AF-A0A964QN03-F1
#
_entry.id   AF-A0A964QN03-F1
#
_cell.length_a   1.000
_cell.length_b   1.000
_cell.length_c   1.000
_cell.angle_alpha   90.00
_cell.angle_beta   90.00
_cell.angle_gamma   90.00
#
_symmetry.space_group_name_H-M   'P 1'
#
loop_
_entity.id
_entity.type
_entity.pdbx_description
1 polymer ?
#
loop_
_entity_poly.entity_id
_entity_poly.type
_entity_poly.pdbx_seq_one_letter_code
_entity_poly.pdbx_strand_id
1 'polypeptide(L)'
;MPQFPDLPLTRPSLNHYGSLEGMIRTLRAHQPLDLNAERWRLAQPTGTFAQWQVQAKACLLDGLHCDPGPVDLRARTLESKQRAGFILERVEFNTAPWSRVEGYFLLPTGVPYPVPGLVVFHAWGGPMLFGKDRIVDTGRDHPMLPAHRQECSAAGTLPRNSPGEGTRSSSSTPITLAPALPGAWAPFLPTTTPSPCPPPTTRPWTP
;
A
#
# COMPACT_ATOMS: atom_id res chain seq x y z
N MET A 1 6.92 18.17 21.88
CA MET A 1 6.59 17.58 20.56
C MET A 1 5.26 18.17 20.12
N PRO A 2 5.16 18.87 18.97
CA PRO A 2 3.88 19.40 18.51
C PRO A 2 2.96 18.24 18.11
N GLN A 3 1.80 18.14 18.76
CA GLN A 3 0.71 17.27 18.33
C GLN A 3 -0.07 17.99 17.23
N PHE A 4 -0.52 17.26 16.19
CA PHE A 4 -1.36 17.81 15.12
C PHE A 4 -2.78 17.27 15.29
N PRO A 5 -3.64 17.96 16.05
CA PRO A 5 -5.00 17.50 16.36
C PRO A 5 -5.95 17.51 15.14
N ASP A 6 -5.54 18.10 14.02
CA ASP A 6 -6.43 18.46 12.90
C ASP A 6 -6.56 17.37 11.81
N LEU A 7 -6.04 16.17 12.03
CA LEU A 7 -6.27 15.00 11.17
C LEU A 7 -7.18 14.00 11.90
N PRO A 8 -8.49 14.31 12.05
CA PRO A 8 -9.41 13.40 12.71
C PRO A 8 -9.55 12.14 11.86
N LEU A 9 -9.07 11.02 12.38
CA LEU A 9 -9.41 9.70 11.85
C LEU A 9 -10.93 9.53 12.02
N THR A 10 -11.63 9.28 10.91
CA THR A 10 -13.10 9.14 10.90
C THR A 10 -13.61 7.97 11.74
N ARG A 11 -12.72 7.05 12.14
CA ARG A 11 -13.00 5.96 13.08
C ARG A 11 -11.79 5.73 13.99
N PRO A 12 -12.00 5.29 15.24
CA PRO A 12 -10.92 4.78 16.08
C PRO A 12 -10.20 3.65 15.34
N SER A 13 -8.86 3.67 15.37
CA SER A 13 -8.08 2.54 14.86
C SER A 13 -8.52 1.27 15.59
N LEU A 14 -8.96 0.27 14.84
CA LEU A 14 -9.28 -1.06 15.39
C LEU A 14 -8.03 -1.87 15.73
N ASN A 15 -6.84 -1.39 15.33
CA ASN A 15 -5.58 -2.03 15.68
C ASN A 15 -5.16 -1.62 17.09
N HIS A 16 -5.04 -2.60 17.99
CA HIS A 16 -4.49 -2.43 19.34
C HIS A 16 -3.01 -1.98 19.36
N TYR A 17 -2.33 -2.01 18.21
CA TYR A 17 -0.96 -1.51 18.04
C TYR A 17 -0.86 0.03 17.98
N GLY A 18 -1.98 0.76 18.04
CA GLY A 18 -1.97 2.22 17.94
C GLY A 18 -1.68 2.72 16.52
N SER A 19 -1.30 3.99 16.40
CA SER A 19 -0.93 4.60 15.12
C SER A 19 0.57 4.45 14.86
N LEU A 20 0.94 3.86 13.72
CA LEU A 20 2.34 3.81 13.26
C LEU A 20 2.87 5.19 12.80
N GLU A 21 2.01 6.20 12.71
CA GLU A 21 2.36 7.53 12.18
C GLU A 21 3.54 8.17 12.91
N GLY A 22 3.57 8.09 14.25
CA GLY A 22 4.67 8.64 15.04
C GLY A 22 6.01 7.99 14.72
N MET A 23 6.02 6.65 14.66
CA MET A 23 7.22 5.87 14.29
C MET A 23 7.69 6.21 12.87
N ILE A 24 6.76 6.25 11.89
CA ILE A 24 7.07 6.58 10.49
C ILE A 24 7.66 7.99 10.38
N ARG A 25 7.11 8.97 11.10
CA ARG A 25 7.65 10.34 11.13
C ARG A 25 9.06 10.39 11.70
N THR A 26 9.31 9.72 12.82
CA THR A 26 10.64 9.64 13.44
C THR A 26 11.64 8.99 12.48
N LEU A 27 11.26 7.88 11.84
CA LEU A 27 12.10 7.23 10.83
C LEU A 27 12.44 8.18 9.67
N ARG A 28 11.46 8.92 9.13
CA ARG A 28 11.69 9.92 8.07
C ARG A 28 12.58 11.08 8.51
N ALA A 29 12.50 11.50 9.78
CA ALA A 29 13.35 12.57 10.32
C ALA A 29 14.82 12.12 10.45
N HIS A 30 15.07 10.84 10.75
CA HIS A 30 16.42 10.30 10.88
C HIS A 30 17.04 9.85 9.55
N GLN A 31 16.22 9.34 8.62
CA GLN A 31 16.63 8.87 7.30
C GLN A 31 15.68 9.51 6.27
N PRO A 32 15.98 10.74 5.81
CA PRO A 32 15.15 11.41 4.83
C PRO A 32 15.37 10.76 3.46
N LEU A 33 14.70 9.62 3.24
CA LEU A 33 14.45 9.13 1.89
C LEU A 33 13.38 10.03 1.27
N ASP A 34 13.77 11.27 0.96
CA ASP A 34 12.88 12.30 0.46
C ASP A 34 12.90 12.29 -1.06
N LEU A 35 12.11 11.39 -1.64
CA LEU A 35 11.91 11.31 -3.07
C LEU A 35 10.87 12.33 -3.56
N ASN A 36 10.52 13.37 -2.79
CA ASN A 36 9.55 14.37 -3.23
C ASN A 36 10.09 15.23 -4.40
N ALA A 37 9.36 15.23 -5.53
CA ALA A 37 9.77 15.94 -6.74
C ALA A 37 9.86 17.47 -6.58
N GLU A 38 9.03 18.06 -5.73
CA GLU A 38 9.01 19.51 -5.50
C GLU A 38 10.22 19.94 -4.67
N ARG A 39 10.49 19.23 -3.56
CA ARG A 39 11.68 19.47 -2.72
C ARG A 39 12.98 19.26 -3.50
N TRP A 40 13.04 18.19 -4.31
CA TRP A 40 14.17 17.95 -5.20
C TRP A 40 14.40 19.12 -6.17
N ARG A 41 13.32 19.69 -6.73
CA ARG A 41 13.41 20.83 -7.68
C ARG A 41 13.85 22.12 -7.02
N LEU A 42 13.49 22.36 -5.76
CA LEU A 42 14.03 23.49 -5.00
C LEU A 42 15.56 23.39 -4.84
N ALA A 43 16.08 22.17 -4.67
CA ALA A 43 17.53 21.92 -4.61
C ALA A 43 18.20 21.88 -6.00
N GLN A 44 17.44 21.59 -7.06
CA GLN A 44 17.90 21.56 -8.46
C GLN A 44 17.02 22.44 -9.36
N PRO A 45 17.17 23.78 -9.32
CA PRO A 45 16.25 24.71 -9.98
C PRO A 45 16.18 24.58 -11.50
N THR A 46 17.27 24.12 -12.13
CA THR A 46 17.36 23.84 -13.56
C THR A 46 17.07 22.38 -13.92
N GLY A 47 16.75 21.56 -12.92
CA GLY A 47 16.46 20.14 -13.08
C GLY A 47 15.07 19.89 -13.66
N THR A 48 14.95 18.82 -14.44
CA THR A 48 13.70 18.38 -15.06
C THR A 48 13.05 17.26 -14.26
N PHE A 49 11.74 17.09 -14.42
CA PHE A 49 11.02 15.96 -13.83
C PHE A 49 11.58 14.60 -14.27
N ALA A 50 12.03 14.47 -15.52
CA ALA A 50 12.64 13.24 -16.02
C ALA A 50 13.94 12.89 -15.27
N GLN A 51 14.77 13.89 -14.97
CA GLN A 51 15.99 13.70 -14.17
C GLN A 51 15.66 13.27 -12.73
N TRP A 52 14.69 13.91 -12.09
CA TRP A 52 14.20 13.48 -10.78
C TRP A 52 13.70 12.04 -10.81
N GLN A 53 12.88 11.68 -11.82
CA GLN A 53 12.28 10.35 -11.93
C GLN A 53 13.36 9.27 -12.02
N VAL A 54 14.40 9.49 -12.82
CA VAL A 54 15.54 8.56 -12.91
C VAL A 54 16.23 8.39 -11.57
N GLN A 55 16.53 9.49 -10.88
CA GLN A 55 17.20 9.46 -9.57
C GLN A 55 16.35 8.80 -8.49
N ALA A 56 15.06 9.14 -8.41
CA ALA A 56 14.14 8.59 -7.44
C ALA A 56 13.92 7.09 -7.66
N LYS A 57 13.80 6.66 -8.93
CA LYS A 57 13.69 5.24 -9.29
C LYS A 57 14.96 4.47 -8.92
N ALA A 58 16.14 5.00 -9.23
CA ALA A 58 17.41 4.37 -8.87
C ALA A 58 17.52 4.19 -7.35
N CYS A 59 17.27 5.26 -6.58
CA CYS A 59 17.30 5.23 -5.13
C CYS A 59 16.34 4.16 -4.53
N LEU A 60 15.13 4.02 -5.09
CA LEU A 60 14.18 3.00 -4.65
C LEU A 60 14.61 1.58 -5.01
N LEU A 61 15.09 1.35 -6.23
CA LEU A 61 15.51 0.02 -6.67
C LEU A 61 16.77 -0.45 -5.93
N ASP A 62 17.74 0.45 -5.74
CA ASP A 62 18.95 0.18 -4.95
C ASP A 62 18.61 -0.15 -3.51
N GLY A 63 17.73 0.67 -2.88
CA GLY A 63 17.32 0.47 -1.50
C GLY A 63 16.47 -0.79 -1.27
N LEU A 64 15.70 -1.21 -2.27
CA LEU A 64 14.94 -2.48 -2.23
C LEU A 64 15.76 -3.69 -2.67
N HIS A 65 17.00 -3.48 -3.12
CA HIS A 65 17.83 -4.51 -3.74
C HIS A 65 17.08 -5.26 -4.86
N CYS A 66 16.27 -4.52 -5.62
CA CYS A 66 15.38 -5.08 -6.63
C CYS A 66 15.95 -4.77 -8.01
N ASP A 67 16.66 -5.75 -8.59
CA ASP A 67 17.05 -5.73 -10.00
C ASP A 67 16.64 -7.05 -10.66
N PRO A 68 15.45 -7.11 -11.30
CA PRO A 68 15.05 -8.29 -12.04
C PRO A 68 15.82 -8.44 -13.36
N GLY A 69 16.66 -7.47 -13.75
CA GLY A 69 17.28 -7.40 -15.07
C GLY A 69 16.25 -7.20 -16.20
N PRO A 70 16.67 -7.32 -17.47
CA PRO A 70 15.75 -7.33 -18.60
C PRO A 70 14.79 -8.53 -18.51
N VAL A 71 13.48 -8.27 -18.59
CA VAL A 71 12.45 -9.31 -18.54
C VAL A 71 11.62 -9.29 -19.82
N ASP A 72 11.67 -10.40 -20.55
CA ASP A 72 10.65 -10.73 -21.54
C ASP A 72 9.46 -11.38 -20.80
N LEU A 73 8.30 -10.71 -20.82
CA LEU A 73 7.10 -11.16 -20.11
C LEU A 73 6.67 -12.56 -20.55
N ARG A 74 6.90 -12.95 -21.82
CA ARG A 74 6.45 -14.23 -22.39
C ARG A 74 5.03 -14.60 -21.95
N ALA A 75 4.10 -13.65 -22.07
CA ALA A 75 2.75 -13.83 -21.57
C ALA A 75 2.04 -14.95 -22.33
N ARG A 76 1.31 -15.81 -21.62
CA ARG A 76 0.53 -16.90 -22.20
C ARG A 76 -0.85 -16.98 -21.55
N THR A 77 -1.88 -17.15 -22.37
CA THR A 77 -3.23 -17.49 -21.92
C THR A 77 -3.31 -18.99 -21.62
N LEU A 78 -3.67 -19.32 -20.39
CA LEU A 78 -3.84 -20.69 -19.90
C LEU A 78 -5.28 -21.17 -20.05
N GLU A 79 -6.23 -20.27 -19.87
CA GLU A 79 -7.66 -20.54 -19.96
C GLU A 79 -8.37 -19.25 -20.41
N SER A 80 -9.40 -19.38 -21.24
CA SER A 80 -10.24 -18.26 -21.67
C SER A 80 -11.71 -18.65 -21.54
N LYS A 81 -12.52 -17.79 -20.92
CA LYS A 81 -13.94 -18.02 -20.69
C LYS A 81 -14.76 -16.81 -21.10
N GLN A 82 -15.74 -17.03 -21.97
CA GLN A 82 -16.74 -16.01 -22.27
C GLN A 82 -17.60 -15.74 -21.03
N ARG A 83 -17.85 -14.46 -20.75
CA ARG A 83 -18.77 -13.95 -19.73
C ARG A 83 -19.70 -12.91 -20.33
N ALA A 84 -20.71 -12.51 -19.57
CA ALA A 84 -21.60 -11.43 -19.96
C ALA A 84 -20.82 -10.11 -19.99
N GLY A 85 -20.58 -9.57 -21.19
CA GLY A 85 -19.93 -8.28 -21.41
C GLY A 85 -18.39 -8.29 -21.41
N PHE A 86 -17.74 -9.41 -21.12
CA PHE A 86 -16.29 -9.53 -21.13
C PHE A 86 -15.81 -10.98 -21.35
N ILE A 87 -14.53 -11.14 -21.69
CA ILE A 87 -13.80 -12.41 -21.70
C ILE A 87 -12.91 -12.42 -20.47
N LEU A 88 -12.98 -13.50 -19.68
CA LEU A 88 -12.08 -13.76 -18.56
C LEU A 88 -10.96 -14.70 -19.02
N GLU A 89 -9.73 -14.20 -19.02
CA GLU A 89 -8.55 -15.02 -19.28
C GLU A 89 -7.77 -15.24 -17.98
N ARG A 90 -7.33 -16.48 -17.76
CA ARG A 90 -6.26 -16.78 -16.82
C ARG A 90 -4.96 -16.78 -17.60
N VAL A 91 -4.05 -15.90 -17.23
CA VAL A 91 -2.78 -15.70 -17.92
C VAL A 91 -1.61 -15.97 -16.99
N GLU A 92 -0.47 -16.32 -17.55
CA GLU A 92 0.81 -16.36 -16.85
C GLU A 92 1.84 -15.53 -17.60
N PHE A 93 2.75 -14.90 -16.85
CA PHE A 93 3.82 -14.09 -17.41
C PHE A 93 5.00 -13.98 -16.45
N ASN A 94 6.18 -13.69 -16.99
CA ASN A 94 7.40 -13.52 -16.23
C ASN A 94 7.42 -12.14 -15.58
N THR A 95 7.84 -12.10 -14.31
CA THR A 95 8.15 -10.86 -13.57
C THR A 95 9.64 -10.69 -13.33
N ALA A 96 10.40 -11.79 -13.45
CA ALA A 96 11.86 -11.85 -13.49
C ALA A 96 12.28 -13.08 -14.32
N PRO A 97 13.54 -13.22 -14.74
CA PRO A 97 14.00 -14.39 -15.51
C PRO A 97 13.76 -15.73 -14.81
N TRP A 98 13.70 -15.73 -13.47
CA TRP A 98 13.47 -16.90 -12.63
C TRP A 98 12.08 -16.96 -12.01
N SER A 99 11.20 -15.99 -12.31
CA SER A 99 9.89 -15.88 -11.65
C SER A 99 8.77 -15.69 -12.67
N ARG A 100 7.79 -16.60 -12.60
CA ARG A 100 6.56 -16.56 -13.39
C ARG A 100 5.37 -16.56 -12.47
N VAL A 101 4.41 -15.68 -12.74
CA VAL A 101 3.22 -15.50 -11.93
C VAL A 101 1.96 -15.64 -12.77
N GLU A 102 0.86 -16.01 -12.14
CA GLU A 102 -0.45 -16.05 -12.77
C GLU A 102 -1.29 -14.82 -12.41
N GLY A 103 -2.16 -14.42 -13.34
CA GLY A 103 -3.12 -13.35 -13.17
C GLY A 103 -4.42 -13.61 -13.92
N TYR A 104 -5.39 -12.73 -13.70
CA TYR A 104 -6.63 -12.69 -14.48
C TYR A 104 -6.65 -11.44 -15.35
N PHE A 105 -7.03 -11.60 -16.62
CA PHE A 105 -7.20 -10.52 -17.56
C PHE A 105 -8.66 -10.47 -18.02
N LEU A 106 -9.34 -9.35 -17.78
CA LEU A 106 -10.76 -9.17 -18.08
C LEU A 106 -10.86 -8.24 -19.29
N LEU A 107 -11.18 -8.79 -20.46
CA LEU A 107 -11.27 -8.03 -21.70
C LEU A 107 -12.73 -7.68 -22.01
N PRO A 108 -13.12 -6.40 -22.09
CA PRO A 108 -14.49 -6.04 -22.46
C PRO A 108 -14.80 -6.47 -23.90
N THR A 109 -16.02 -6.95 -24.13
CA THR A 109 -16.51 -7.31 -25.47
C THR A 109 -17.43 -6.23 -26.02
N GLY A 110 -17.46 -6.05 -27.35
CA GLY A 110 -18.38 -5.11 -28.00
C GLY A 110 -18.00 -3.64 -27.86
N VAL A 111 -16.73 -3.35 -27.57
CA VAL A 111 -16.18 -1.99 -27.49
C VAL A 111 -15.00 -1.84 -28.45
N PRO A 112 -14.79 -0.66 -29.05
CA PRO A 112 -13.61 -0.38 -29.85
C PRO A 112 -12.36 -0.27 -28.94
N TYR A 113 -11.24 -0.80 -29.42
CA TYR A 113 -9.94 -0.74 -28.75
C TYR A 113 -9.06 0.38 -29.33
N PRO A 114 -8.08 0.92 -28.59
CA PRO A 114 -7.69 0.55 -27.21
C PRO A 114 -8.63 1.11 -26.14
N VAL A 115 -8.73 0.40 -25.02
CA VAL A 115 -9.47 0.84 -23.82
C VAL A 115 -8.52 1.06 -22.64
N PRO A 116 -8.87 1.91 -21.64
CA PRO A 116 -8.07 2.05 -20.43
C PRO A 116 -7.89 0.72 -19.70
N GLY A 117 -6.66 0.44 -19.25
CA GLY A 117 -6.34 -0.74 -18.44
C GLY A 117 -6.26 -0.40 -16.96
N LEU A 118 -6.80 -1.28 -16.11
CA LEU A 118 -6.67 -1.19 -14.66
C LEU A 118 -5.88 -2.41 -14.14
N VAL A 119 -4.85 -2.15 -13.34
CA VAL A 119 -4.10 -3.19 -12.62
C VAL A 119 -4.61 -3.23 -11.19
N VAL A 120 -5.18 -4.37 -10.78
CA VAL A 120 -5.79 -4.55 -9.46
C VAL A 120 -4.98 -5.54 -8.65
N PHE A 121 -4.46 -5.10 -7.50
CA PHE A 121 -3.84 -5.95 -6.50
C PHE A 121 -4.80 -6.21 -5.34
N HIS A 122 -4.67 -7.37 -4.69
CA HIS A 122 -5.42 -7.64 -3.48
C HIS A 122 -4.73 -6.95 -2.29
N ALA A 123 -5.53 -6.32 -1.41
CA ALA A 123 -5.01 -5.69 -0.20
C ALA A 123 -4.76 -6.72 0.93
N TRP A 124 -3.98 -6.32 1.92
CA TRP A 124 -3.86 -7.02 3.20
C TRP A 124 -5.18 -6.91 3.98
N GLY A 125 -5.70 -8.05 4.47
CA GLY A 125 -7.01 -8.17 5.12
C GLY A 125 -7.97 -9.07 4.32
N GLY A 126 -8.78 -9.87 5.01
CA GLY A 126 -9.66 -10.90 4.41
C GLY A 126 -9.03 -12.31 4.37
N PRO A 127 -9.71 -13.32 3.80
CA PRO A 127 -9.25 -14.70 3.83
C PRO A 127 -8.03 -14.90 2.91
N MET A 128 -6.84 -14.85 3.49
CA MET A 128 -5.54 -14.79 2.79
C MET A 128 -5.22 -16.04 1.96
N LEU A 129 -5.86 -17.17 2.26
CA LEU A 129 -5.65 -18.44 1.56
C LEU A 129 -5.96 -18.37 0.06
N PHE A 130 -6.80 -17.41 -0.37
CA PHE A 130 -7.34 -17.37 -1.72
C PHE A 130 -6.65 -16.38 -2.68
N GLY A 131 -5.70 -15.56 -2.21
CA GLY A 131 -4.89 -14.66 -3.06
C GLY A 131 -5.68 -13.88 -4.11
N LYS A 132 -5.31 -14.02 -5.39
CA LYS A 132 -5.95 -13.35 -6.54
C LYS A 132 -7.40 -13.78 -6.77
N ASP A 133 -7.75 -15.02 -6.39
CA ASP A 133 -9.09 -15.57 -6.61
C ASP A 133 -10.11 -14.85 -5.73
N ARG A 134 -9.68 -14.09 -4.73
CA ARG A 134 -10.55 -13.23 -3.93
C ARG A 134 -11.18 -12.10 -4.72
N ILE A 135 -10.53 -11.61 -5.76
CA ILE A 135 -11.00 -10.45 -6.54
C ILE A 135 -11.97 -10.89 -7.63
N VAL A 136 -11.68 -12.01 -8.30
CA VAL A 136 -12.38 -12.42 -9.53
C VAL A 136 -13.16 -13.71 -9.27
N ASP A 137 -14.43 -13.71 -9.67
CA ASP A 137 -15.24 -14.94 -9.67
C ASP A 137 -14.76 -15.91 -10.75
N THR A 138 -14.21 -17.05 -10.32
CA THR A 138 -13.66 -18.07 -11.20
C THR A 138 -14.72 -19.09 -11.66
N GLY A 139 -15.89 -19.08 -11.03
CA GLY A 139 -16.94 -20.10 -11.15
C GLY A 139 -16.68 -21.39 -10.37
N ARG A 140 -15.56 -21.48 -9.63
CA ARG A 140 -15.20 -22.61 -8.76
C ARG A 140 -14.86 -22.14 -7.34
N ASP A 141 -15.45 -21.03 -6.94
CA ASP A 141 -15.07 -20.33 -5.72
C ASP A 141 -15.52 -21.07 -4.47
N HIS A 142 -14.68 -21.06 -3.43
CA HIS A 142 -15.10 -21.47 -2.09
C HIS A 142 -16.21 -20.52 -1.59
N PRO A 143 -17.24 -20.99 -0.86
CA PRO A 143 -18.37 -20.16 -0.41
C PRO A 143 -18.00 -18.89 0.36
N MET A 144 -16.82 -18.85 0.99
CA MET A 144 -16.30 -17.65 1.65
C MET A 144 -15.97 -16.49 0.70
N LEU A 145 -15.65 -16.78 -0.56
CA LEU A 145 -15.24 -15.76 -1.52
C LEU A 145 -16.41 -14.88 -2.00
N PRO A 146 -17.57 -15.43 -2.40
CA PRO A 146 -18.75 -14.63 -2.67
C PRO A 146 -19.16 -13.72 -1.51
N ALA A 147 -19.19 -14.26 -0.28
CA ALA A 147 -19.53 -13.48 0.92
C ALA A 147 -18.55 -12.31 1.13
N HIS A 148 -17.25 -12.58 1.04
CA HIS A 148 -16.23 -11.54 1.17
C HIS A 148 -16.35 -10.45 0.08
N ARG A 149 -16.59 -10.83 -1.19
CA ARG A 149 -16.77 -9.83 -2.27
C ARG A 149 -18.00 -8.97 -2.06
N GLN A 150 -19.10 -9.54 -1.57
CA GLN A 150 -20.30 -8.78 -1.23
C GLN A 150 -20.03 -7.77 -0.12
N GLU A 151 -19.36 -8.19 0.96
CA GLU A 151 -18.99 -7.31 2.07
C GLU A 151 -18.08 -6.15 1.62
N CYS A 152 -17.02 -6.43 0.85
CA CYS A 152 -16.11 -5.41 0.36
C CYS A 152 -16.75 -4.47 -0.66
N SER A 153 -17.63 -4.97 -1.53
CA SER A 153 -18.36 -4.14 -2.49
C SER A 153 -19.42 -3.28 -1.79
N ALA A 154 -20.08 -3.83 -0.77
CA ALA A 154 -21.05 -3.11 0.05
C ALA A 154 -20.38 -2.04 0.93
N ALA A 155 -19.14 -2.24 1.37
CA ALA A 155 -18.36 -1.24 2.11
C ALA A 155 -18.04 0.03 1.29
N GLY A 156 -18.20 -0.01 -0.04
CA GLY A 156 -18.17 1.17 -0.92
C GLY A 156 -19.53 1.88 -1.06
N THR A 157 -20.61 1.30 -0.54
CA THR A 157 -21.92 1.95 -0.52
C THR A 157 -22.01 2.82 0.73
N LEU A 158 -21.72 4.12 0.58
CA LEU A 158 -22.21 5.11 1.54
C LEU A 158 -23.70 4.80 1.82
N PRO A 159 -24.12 4.64 3.08
CA PRO A 159 -25.52 4.36 3.37
C PRO A 159 -26.34 5.52 2.81
N ARG A 160 -27.12 5.21 1.78
CA ARG A 160 -28.17 6.10 1.29
C ARG A 160 -29.16 6.21 2.44
N ASN A 161 -29.28 7.42 3.00
CA ASN A 161 -30.22 7.76 4.06
C ASN A 161 -31.52 6.97 3.89
N SER A 162 -31.94 6.27 4.93
CA SER A 162 -33.32 5.84 5.07
C SER A 162 -33.77 6.03 6.52
N PRO A 163 -35.03 6.44 6.72
CA PRO A 163 -35.45 7.20 7.88
C PRO A 163 -36.10 6.32 8.95
N GLY A 164 -36.03 6.79 10.19
CA GLY A 164 -36.99 6.44 11.24
C GLY A 164 -36.59 5.31 12.18
N GLU A 165 -36.74 5.59 13.48
CA GLU A 165 -36.88 4.68 14.62
C GLU A 165 -35.62 3.90 15.04
N GLY A 166 -35.22 3.85 16.32
CA GLY A 166 -35.84 4.32 17.54
C GLY A 166 -34.82 4.22 18.67
N THR A 167 -35.07 5.02 19.71
CA THR A 167 -34.33 5.11 20.96
C THR A 167 -34.06 3.75 21.61
N ARG A 168 -32.82 3.51 22.05
CA ARG A 168 -32.53 2.65 23.21
C ARG A 168 -31.19 3.00 23.87
N SER A 169 -31.35 3.70 25.01
CA SER A 169 -30.68 3.53 26.30
C SER A 169 -29.18 3.20 26.31
N SER A 170 -28.40 4.21 26.69
CA SER A 170 -27.09 4.07 27.30
C SER A 170 -27.17 3.26 28.61
N SER A 171 -26.20 2.39 28.84
CA SER A 171 -25.82 1.98 30.20
C SER A 171 -24.30 2.00 30.29
N SER A 172 -23.81 3.02 30.99
CA SER A 172 -22.40 3.26 31.27
C SER A 172 -22.06 2.51 32.56
N THR A 173 -21.09 1.60 32.52
CA THR A 173 -20.42 1.11 33.73
C THR A 173 -19.04 1.76 33.80
N PRO A 174 -18.69 2.49 34.89
CA PRO A 174 -17.38 3.12 34.99
C PRO A 174 -16.31 2.08 35.39
N ILE A 175 -15.23 2.01 34.62
CA ILE A 175 -14.00 1.28 35.00
C ILE A 175 -13.14 2.24 35.82
N THR A 176 -12.88 1.88 37.08
CA THR A 176 -12.01 2.59 38.02
C THR A 176 -10.54 2.47 37.58
N LEU A 177 -9.86 3.63 37.43
CA LEU A 177 -8.42 3.73 37.20
C LEU A 177 -7.65 3.51 38.52
N ALA A 178 -6.62 2.66 38.51
CA ALA A 178 -5.62 2.58 39.58
C ALA A 178 -4.53 3.67 39.39
N PRO A 179 -3.98 4.26 40.46
CA PRO A 179 -3.03 5.36 40.35
C PRO A 179 -1.60 4.91 40.02
N ALA A 180 -0.90 5.76 39.26
CA ALA A 180 0.49 5.63 38.86
C ALA A 180 1.48 5.88 40.01
N LEU A 181 2.56 5.11 40.06
CA LEU A 181 3.73 5.37 40.91
C LEU A 181 4.70 6.35 40.20
N PRO A 182 5.25 7.35 40.90
CA PRO A 182 6.23 8.28 40.33
C PRO A 182 7.68 7.78 40.55
N GLY A 183 8.49 7.77 39.48
CA GLY A 183 9.89 7.32 39.53
C GLY A 183 10.76 7.92 38.42
N ALA A 184 11.21 9.15 38.68
CA ALA A 184 12.39 9.86 38.17
C ALA A 184 13.25 9.26 37.04
N TRP A 185 13.21 9.87 35.84
CA TRP A 185 14.34 9.89 34.89
C TRP A 185 14.46 11.28 34.25
N ALA A 186 15.54 12.00 34.55
CA ALA A 186 15.92 13.25 33.90
C ALA A 186 16.67 12.98 32.58
N PRO A 187 16.47 13.76 31.51
CA PRO A 187 17.13 13.50 30.23
C PRO A 187 18.55 14.08 30.16
N PHE A 188 19.48 13.24 29.71
CA PHE A 188 20.80 13.63 29.22
C PHE A 188 20.63 14.19 27.79
N LEU A 189 21.01 15.45 27.57
CA LEU A 189 21.09 16.04 26.23
C LEU A 189 22.51 15.85 25.66
N PRO A 190 22.66 15.28 24.46
CA PRO A 190 23.83 15.56 23.64
C PRO A 190 23.47 16.53 22.52
N THR A 191 24.09 17.70 22.58
CA THR A 191 24.16 18.70 21.52
C THR A 191 25.00 18.13 20.38
N THR A 192 24.39 17.70 19.28
CA THR A 192 25.14 17.43 18.04
C THR A 192 24.26 17.71 16.82
N THR A 193 24.71 18.67 16.01
CA THR A 193 24.14 19.01 14.70
C THR A 193 24.42 17.87 13.71
N PRO A 194 23.45 17.43 12.89
CA PRO A 194 23.72 16.38 11.90
C PRO A 194 24.51 16.91 10.71
N SER A 195 25.59 16.20 10.38
CA SER A 195 26.41 16.40 9.19
C SER A 195 25.74 15.75 7.96
N PRO A 196 25.85 16.32 6.73
CA PRO A 196 25.28 15.71 5.54
C PRO A 196 25.97 14.39 5.15
N CYS A 197 25.19 13.46 4.59
CA CYS A 197 25.66 12.16 4.09
C CYS A 197 26.83 12.31 3.10
N PRO A 198 27.94 11.57 3.27
CA PRO A 198 28.98 11.51 2.25
C PRO A 198 28.52 10.68 1.05
N PRO A 199 28.99 10.99 -0.17
CA PRO A 199 28.68 10.20 -1.36
C PRO A 199 29.28 8.79 -1.25
N PRO A 200 28.68 7.79 -1.94
CA PRO A 200 29.15 6.41 -1.89
C PRO A 200 30.57 6.31 -2.43
N THR A 201 31.47 5.78 -1.60
CA THR A 201 32.85 5.47 -2.00
C THR A 201 32.82 4.19 -2.83
N THR A 202 33.15 4.30 -4.12
CA THR A 202 33.44 3.16 -4.97
C THR A 202 34.73 2.49 -4.50
N ARG A 203 34.62 1.45 -3.67
CA ARG A 203 35.74 0.52 -3.47
C ARG A 203 35.73 -0.48 -4.63
N PRO A 204 36.82 -0.60 -5.41
CA PRO A 204 36.93 -1.68 -6.37
C PRO A 204 37.02 -3.02 -5.61
N TRP A 205 36.11 -3.92 -5.96
CA TRP A 205 36.19 -5.32 -5.56
C TRP A 205 37.37 -5.92 -6.34
N THR A 206 38.42 -6.36 -5.63
CA THR A 206 39.49 -7.19 -6.20
C THR A 206 39.19 -8.64 -5.81
N PRO A 207 39.37 -9.60 -6.74
CA PRO A 207 38.90 -10.97 -6.61
C PRO A 207 39.57 -11.77 -5.49
#